data_AF-T0QZL6-F1
#
_entry.id   AF-T0QZL6-F1
#
_cell.length_a   1.000
_cell.length_b   1.000
_cell.length_c   1.000
_cell.angle_alpha   90.00
_cell.angle_beta   90.00
_cell.angle_gamma   90.00
#
_symmetry.space_group_name_H-M   'P 1'
#
loop_
_entity.id
_entity.type
_entity.pdbx_description
1 polymer ?
#
loop_
_entity_poly.entity_id
_entity_poly.type
_entity_poly.pdbx_seq_one_letter_code
_entity_poly.pdbx_strand_id
1 'polypeptide(L)'
;MMPAPSIALGLSYVLLSLAGCVYYTSLLQPSFANDLWWAGYNVSGYQAFLIDLVNQFLMTQANGTLDVLSASAMVPKTYATIDAFTSIYTPYMHDVLLGELTSIEYAVPKLRMLSTYWCMRMNVQHCWRGLQETIAGRSFLSQMATAVNTSSVADELTYWRSYNLSIFELQWQSRWQPGVSETVVVSNALKMQQSFTLKALDQVTGPWSSQSLFWMPLNDLYNSMLMNRSFVRGTSRYFGANISALPVINLETYRGMADSRGNLVGKAWVFHTFIGPYISIDIRYKLRPPTLVAAYNRLQDVVSEHLATSAARFASFASLPSVVLTPTPPRWRGDYTFYGGDPMCLLGSGTPHVQQSFDFYDDCSQTTPLRLQPTALTLLFALVALNVTTATILPTPITSICALSSTPGPCTTALSAASNWLKEVPIPDDLLSMLQSLPPVLQDTQVGFMQFATSANGSWVLLQQPLLGSLDEPWTFYGWCFAADWAAGLRQAASFEGDVSSIVLLSNAYTSQHYVTSNQPLLAKCLQQRAM
;
A
#
# COMPACT_ATOMS: atom_id res chain seq x y z
N MET A 1 66.27 -29.77 45.25
CA MET A 1 65.22 -30.82 45.22
C MET A 1 64.41 -30.63 43.97
N MET A 2 64.54 -31.52 42.99
CA MET A 2 63.66 -31.53 41.82
C MET A 2 62.26 -32.00 42.28
N PRO A 3 61.17 -31.33 41.92
CA PRO A 3 59.84 -31.82 42.23
C PRO A 3 59.66 -33.21 41.62
N ALA A 4 59.03 -34.13 42.35
CA ALA A 4 58.72 -35.47 41.86
C ALA A 4 57.96 -35.35 40.51
N PRO A 5 58.25 -36.20 39.51
CA PRO A 5 57.66 -36.10 38.17
C PRO A 5 56.12 -36.11 38.17
N SER A 6 55.50 -36.69 39.19
CA SER A 6 54.06 -36.64 39.45
C SER A 6 53.51 -35.24 39.72
N ILE A 7 54.26 -34.38 40.44
CA ILE A 7 53.87 -33.00 40.74
C ILE A 7 53.94 -32.14 39.48
N ALA A 8 54.98 -32.34 38.65
CA ALA A 8 55.13 -31.64 37.38
C ALA A 8 53.99 -31.99 36.41
N LEU A 9 53.66 -33.28 36.26
CA LEU A 9 52.53 -33.73 35.44
C LEU A 9 51.18 -33.19 35.94
N GLY A 10 50.97 -33.14 37.26
CA GLY A 10 49.77 -32.55 37.86
C GLY A 10 49.65 -31.06 37.57
N LEU A 11 50.74 -30.28 37.72
CA LEU A 11 50.76 -28.86 37.39
C LEU A 11 50.54 -28.61 35.89
N SER A 12 51.15 -29.41 35.02
CA SER A 12 50.94 -29.33 33.57
C SER A 12 49.48 -29.60 33.19
N TYR A 13 48.84 -30.61 33.79
CA TYR A 13 47.43 -30.91 33.57
C TYR A 13 46.52 -29.74 33.97
N VAL A 14 46.75 -29.14 35.13
CA VAL A 14 45.97 -27.98 35.61
C VAL A 14 46.15 -26.78 34.70
N LEU A 15 47.38 -26.47 34.28
CA LEU A 15 47.68 -25.36 33.37
C LEU A 15 47.03 -25.57 31.98
N LEU A 16 47.12 -26.78 31.43
CA LEU A 16 46.48 -27.12 30.16
C LEU A 16 44.95 -27.07 30.26
N SER A 17 44.38 -27.52 31.38
CA SER A 17 42.93 -27.45 31.63
C SER A 17 42.47 -25.99 31.73
N LEU A 18 43.19 -25.15 32.47
CA LEU A 18 42.91 -23.72 32.57
C LEU A 18 43.04 -23.01 31.23
N ALA A 19 44.11 -23.31 30.46
CA ALA A 19 44.28 -22.78 29.11
C ALA A 19 43.14 -23.22 28.18
N GLY A 20 42.70 -24.47 28.29
CA GLY A 20 41.54 -25.00 27.57
C GLY A 20 40.24 -24.29 27.95
N CYS A 21 40.01 -24.02 29.23
CA CYS A 21 38.85 -23.25 29.69
C CYS A 21 38.87 -21.81 29.16
N VAL A 22 40.01 -21.11 29.25
CA VAL A 22 40.15 -19.75 28.72
C VAL A 22 39.92 -19.74 27.21
N TYR A 23 40.52 -20.67 26.47
CA TYR A 23 40.31 -20.82 25.04
C TYR A 23 38.84 -21.09 24.70
N TYR A 24 38.18 -21.99 25.43
CA TYR A 24 36.76 -22.30 25.23
C TYR A 24 35.86 -21.08 25.47
N THR A 25 36.12 -20.30 26.54
CA THR A 25 35.38 -19.05 26.76
C THR A 25 35.63 -18.01 25.68
N SER A 26 36.85 -17.93 25.13
CA SER A 26 37.16 -17.03 24.02
C SER A 26 36.47 -17.43 22.72
N LEU A 27 36.31 -18.74 22.46
CA LEU A 27 35.58 -19.27 21.32
C LEU A 27 34.09 -18.96 21.41
N LEU A 28 33.54 -19.01 22.62
CA LEU A 28 32.12 -18.81 22.89
C LEU A 28 31.70 -17.34 23.03
N GLN A 29 32.64 -16.45 23.41
CA GLN A 29 32.37 -15.04 23.66
C GLN A 29 31.62 -14.33 22.51
N PRO A 30 31.95 -14.54 21.22
CA PRO A 30 31.22 -13.89 20.13
C PRO A 30 29.74 -14.31 20.02
N SER A 31 29.43 -15.56 20.31
CA SER A 31 28.05 -16.08 20.30
C SER A 31 27.27 -15.60 21.53
N PHE A 32 27.86 -15.67 22.73
CA PHE A 32 27.18 -15.20 23.95
C PHE A 32 27.07 -13.68 24.09
N ALA A 33 27.61 -12.91 23.14
CA ALA A 33 27.51 -11.46 23.15
C ALA A 33 26.05 -10.95 23.00
N ASN A 34 25.12 -11.81 22.58
CA ASN A 34 23.70 -11.47 22.41
C ASN A 34 22.78 -12.66 22.74
N ASP A 35 21.51 -12.34 23.01
CA ASP A 35 20.49 -13.32 23.39
C ASP A 35 20.07 -14.28 22.26
N LEU A 36 20.38 -13.96 20.99
CA LEU A 36 20.14 -14.85 19.84
C LEU A 36 21.23 -15.90 19.66
N TRP A 37 22.37 -15.71 20.33
CA TRP A 37 23.56 -16.57 20.24
C TRP A 37 24.22 -16.55 18.85
N TRP A 38 23.97 -15.49 18.09
CA TRP A 38 24.49 -15.30 16.73
C TRP A 38 25.80 -14.51 16.78
N ALA A 39 26.90 -15.13 16.37
CA ALA A 39 28.22 -14.50 16.44
C ALA A 39 28.25 -13.17 15.67
N GLY A 40 28.66 -12.09 16.34
CA GLY A 40 28.78 -10.76 15.72
C GLY A 40 27.45 -10.02 15.49
N TYR A 41 26.31 -10.56 15.92
CA TYR A 41 25.02 -9.90 15.78
C TYR A 41 24.97 -8.59 16.57
N ASN A 42 24.49 -7.53 15.91
CA ASN A 42 24.37 -6.18 16.45
C ASN A 42 22.97 -5.62 16.15
N VAL A 43 22.48 -4.76 17.04
CA VAL A 43 21.14 -4.17 16.94
C VAL A 43 21.08 -3.07 15.87
N SER A 44 22.18 -2.34 15.66
CA SER A 44 22.24 -1.22 14.72
C SER A 44 22.34 -1.64 13.24
N GLY A 45 22.75 -2.88 12.95
CA GLY A 45 22.93 -3.37 11.58
C GLY A 45 22.13 -4.62 11.29
N TYR A 46 22.49 -5.74 11.93
CA TYR A 46 21.93 -7.06 11.61
C TYR A 46 20.45 -7.17 11.96
N GLN A 47 20.01 -6.59 13.07
CA GLN A 47 18.58 -6.58 13.43
C GLN A 47 17.75 -5.81 12.40
N ALA A 48 18.21 -4.63 11.99
CA ALA A 48 17.50 -3.82 11.01
C ALA A 48 17.49 -4.46 9.62
N PHE A 49 18.59 -5.10 9.23
CA PHE A 49 18.63 -5.91 8.02
C PHE A 49 17.61 -7.06 8.05
N LEU A 50 17.57 -7.83 9.15
CA LEU A 50 16.60 -8.92 9.30
C LEU A 50 15.16 -8.41 9.24
N ILE A 51 14.87 -7.27 9.88
CA ILE A 51 13.55 -6.63 9.84
C ILE A 51 13.17 -6.20 8.42
N ASP A 52 14.06 -5.50 7.71
CA ASP A 52 13.81 -5.06 6.33
C ASP A 52 13.65 -6.26 5.40
N LEU A 53 14.45 -7.31 5.58
CA LEU A 53 14.34 -8.57 4.85
C LEU A 53 12.96 -9.21 5.07
N VAL A 54 12.54 -9.41 6.31
CA VAL A 54 11.22 -9.98 6.61
C VAL A 54 10.11 -9.09 6.05
N ASN A 55 10.23 -7.77 6.19
CA ASN A 55 9.25 -6.83 5.64
C ASN A 55 9.15 -6.91 4.12
N GLN A 56 10.27 -7.07 3.40
CA GLN A 56 10.30 -7.26 1.96
C GLN A 56 9.54 -8.53 1.53
N PHE A 57 9.67 -9.63 2.28
CA PHE A 57 8.89 -10.85 2.02
C PHE A 57 7.41 -10.68 2.38
N LEU A 58 7.09 -10.05 3.51
CA LEU A 58 5.70 -9.77 3.92
C LEU A 58 4.96 -8.85 2.95
N MET A 59 5.68 -8.04 2.15
CA MET A 59 5.06 -7.22 1.10
C MET A 59 4.46 -8.06 -0.02
N THR A 60 4.87 -9.31 -0.19
CA THR A 60 4.52 -10.10 -1.38
C THR A 60 4.12 -11.55 -1.09
N GLN A 61 4.32 -12.02 0.14
CA GLN A 61 3.97 -13.36 0.59
C GLN A 61 3.33 -13.33 1.98
N ALA A 62 2.12 -13.87 2.11
CA ALA A 62 1.43 -14.02 3.39
C ALA A 62 1.87 -15.27 4.19
N ASN A 63 2.40 -16.29 3.52
CA ASN A 63 3.03 -17.46 4.15
C ASN A 63 4.25 -17.91 3.33
N GLY A 64 5.20 -18.56 3.99
CA GLY A 64 6.32 -19.19 3.31
C GLY A 64 7.47 -19.56 4.24
N THR A 65 8.51 -20.14 3.67
CA THR A 65 9.81 -20.35 4.33
C THR A 65 10.81 -19.36 3.76
N LEU A 66 11.45 -18.59 4.65
CA LEU A 66 12.50 -17.66 4.27
C LEU A 66 13.86 -18.25 4.66
N ASP A 67 14.72 -18.48 3.67
CA ASP A 67 16.15 -18.75 3.90
C ASP A 67 16.92 -17.42 3.91
N VAL A 68 17.38 -17.01 5.08
CA VAL A 68 18.16 -15.77 5.26
C VAL A 68 19.56 -15.82 4.65
N LEU A 69 20.02 -17.00 4.22
CA LEU A 69 21.31 -17.20 3.56
C LEU A 69 21.19 -17.31 2.04
N SER A 70 19.98 -17.23 1.48
CA SER A 70 19.78 -17.29 0.04
C SER A 70 20.36 -16.05 -0.66
N ALA A 71 20.68 -16.18 -1.95
CA ALA A 71 21.09 -15.03 -2.76
C ALA A 71 19.97 -13.99 -2.91
N SER A 72 18.71 -14.38 -2.75
CA SER A 72 17.54 -13.50 -2.75
C SER A 72 17.32 -12.76 -1.42
N ALA A 73 17.99 -13.18 -0.34
CA ALA A 73 17.94 -12.52 0.95
C ALA A 73 18.83 -11.26 0.97
N MET A 74 18.55 -10.31 0.07
CA MET A 74 19.30 -9.08 -0.08
C MET A 74 18.36 -7.87 -0.06
N VAL A 75 18.73 -6.88 0.75
CA VAL A 75 18.08 -5.57 0.80
C VAL A 75 19.05 -4.55 0.22
N PRO A 76 18.68 -3.79 -0.83
CA PRO A 76 19.54 -2.78 -1.46
C PRO A 76 19.62 -1.51 -0.59
N LYS A 77 20.15 -1.65 0.62
CA LYS A 77 20.25 -0.60 1.64
C LYS A 77 21.54 -0.79 2.45
N THR A 78 22.17 0.32 2.82
CA THR A 78 23.35 0.32 3.68
C THR A 78 22.96 0.57 5.14
N TYR A 79 23.43 -0.29 6.03
CA TYR A 79 23.17 -0.19 7.48
C TYR A 79 24.37 0.40 8.24
N ALA A 80 24.98 1.44 7.67
CA ALA A 80 26.18 2.07 8.22
C ALA A 80 25.88 3.23 9.19
N THR A 81 24.60 3.59 9.37
CA THR A 81 24.16 4.68 10.25
C THR A 81 23.95 4.21 11.69
N ILE A 82 24.05 5.14 12.64
CA ILE A 82 23.85 4.86 14.08
C ILE A 82 22.40 4.44 14.35
N ASP A 83 21.44 5.12 13.69
CA ASP A 83 20.02 4.80 13.81
C ASP A 83 19.58 3.93 12.64
N ALA A 84 19.31 2.68 12.97
CA ALA A 84 18.74 1.71 12.04
C ALA A 84 17.21 1.90 12.01
N PHE A 85 16.63 1.95 10.82
CA PHE A 85 15.20 2.11 10.62
C PHE A 85 14.69 1.12 9.56
N THR A 86 13.39 0.84 9.56
CA THR A 86 12.69 0.18 8.45
C THR A 86 11.73 1.14 7.79
N SER A 87 11.52 0.96 6.48
CA SER A 87 10.64 1.81 5.67
C SER A 87 9.27 1.16 5.55
N ILE A 88 8.22 1.90 5.90
CA ILE A 88 6.84 1.44 5.86
C ILE A 88 6.06 2.33 4.89
N TYR A 89 5.34 1.70 3.97
CA TYR A 89 4.56 2.38 2.94
C TYR A 89 3.08 2.28 3.27
N THR A 90 2.33 3.38 3.11
CA THR A 90 0.88 3.43 3.36
C THR A 90 0.08 2.38 2.60
N PRO A 91 0.39 2.06 1.33
CA PRO A 91 -0.26 0.97 0.60
C PRO A 91 -0.26 -0.37 1.33
N TYR A 92 0.80 -0.70 2.08
CA TYR A 92 0.87 -1.96 2.84
C TYR A 92 -0.24 -2.08 3.87
N MET A 93 -0.48 -1.00 4.63
CA MET A 93 -1.51 -0.98 5.67
C MET A 93 -2.92 -1.08 5.06
N HIS A 94 -3.11 -0.48 3.87
CA HIS A 94 -4.37 -0.61 3.13
C HIS A 94 -4.54 -2.01 2.51
N ASP A 95 -3.49 -2.64 2.00
CA ASP A 95 -3.54 -3.99 1.43
C ASP A 95 -4.00 -5.02 2.47
N VAL A 96 -3.43 -4.94 3.68
CA VAL A 96 -3.83 -5.80 4.80
C VAL A 96 -5.26 -5.48 5.26
N LEU A 97 -5.58 -4.22 5.56
CA LEU A 97 -6.87 -3.87 6.16
C LEU A 97 -8.05 -3.94 5.18
N LEU A 98 -7.87 -3.40 3.97
CA LEU A 98 -8.92 -3.26 2.97
C LEU A 98 -8.97 -4.45 2.00
N GLY A 99 -7.88 -5.23 1.90
CA GLY A 99 -7.79 -6.37 1.00
C GLY A 99 -7.91 -7.72 1.72
N GLU A 100 -7.01 -8.00 2.65
CA GLU A 100 -6.89 -9.34 3.26
C GLU A 100 -7.91 -9.59 4.40
N LEU A 101 -8.16 -8.59 5.24
CA LEU A 101 -9.00 -8.71 6.44
C LEU A 101 -10.49 -8.46 6.18
N THR A 102 -10.99 -9.02 5.07
CA THR A 102 -12.35 -8.76 4.56
C THR A 102 -13.34 -9.90 4.78
N SER A 103 -12.98 -11.00 5.45
CA SER A 103 -13.90 -12.11 5.68
C SER A 103 -14.90 -11.82 6.81
N ILE A 104 -16.12 -12.35 6.70
CA ILE A 104 -17.11 -12.23 7.79
C ILE A 104 -16.66 -12.97 9.06
N GLU A 105 -15.87 -14.04 8.93
CA GLU A 105 -15.28 -14.80 10.03
C GLU A 105 -14.28 -13.96 10.82
N TYR A 106 -13.61 -13.03 10.18
CA TYR A 106 -12.76 -12.04 10.85
C TYR A 106 -13.61 -10.91 11.44
N ALA A 107 -14.51 -10.32 10.64
CA ALA A 107 -15.24 -9.12 11.03
C ALA A 107 -16.25 -9.31 12.17
N VAL A 108 -17.08 -10.37 12.12
CA VAL A 108 -18.16 -10.58 13.11
C VAL A 108 -17.64 -10.72 14.54
N PRO A 109 -16.64 -11.58 14.84
CA PRO A 109 -16.09 -11.66 16.19
C PRO A 109 -15.49 -10.34 16.67
N LYS A 110 -14.83 -9.59 15.79
CA LYS A 110 -14.19 -8.31 16.13
C LYS A 110 -15.21 -7.21 16.42
N LEU A 111 -16.30 -7.14 15.65
CA LEU A 111 -17.41 -6.23 15.90
C LEU A 111 -18.14 -6.54 17.22
N ARG A 112 -18.22 -7.82 17.61
CA ARG A 112 -18.77 -8.23 18.92
C ARG A 112 -17.87 -7.87 20.11
N MET A 113 -16.57 -7.72 19.88
CA MET A 113 -15.58 -7.33 20.89
C MET A 113 -15.32 -5.82 20.92
N LEU A 114 -16.14 -5.04 20.22
CA LEU A 114 -15.95 -3.61 20.06
C LEU A 114 -16.09 -2.90 21.41
N SER A 115 -15.06 -2.15 21.81
CA SER A 115 -15.04 -1.45 23.11
C SER A 115 -16.20 -0.45 23.23
N THR A 116 -16.59 -0.10 24.46
CA THR A 116 -17.61 0.93 24.73
C THR A 116 -17.30 2.27 24.04
N TYR A 117 -16.03 2.65 23.97
CA TYR A 117 -15.59 3.86 23.28
C TYR A 117 -15.95 3.84 21.78
N TRP A 118 -15.65 2.73 21.10
CA TRP A 118 -15.97 2.57 19.68
C TRP A 118 -17.47 2.32 19.46
N CYS A 119 -18.17 1.70 20.42
CA CYS A 119 -19.60 1.41 20.32
C CYS A 119 -20.42 2.71 20.23
N MET A 120 -20.04 3.74 20.98
CA MET A 120 -20.66 5.07 20.87
C MET A 120 -20.42 5.76 19.53
N ARG A 121 -19.42 5.33 18.75
CA ARG A 121 -19.15 5.80 17.39
C ARG A 121 -19.86 4.98 16.31
N MET A 122 -20.53 3.88 16.69
CA MET A 122 -21.42 3.14 15.78
C MET A 122 -22.70 3.96 15.60
N ASN A 123 -22.87 4.50 14.40
CA ASN A 123 -23.90 5.49 14.02
C ASN A 123 -25.35 4.95 14.00
N VAL A 124 -25.63 3.80 14.62
CA VAL A 124 -26.93 3.12 14.60
C VAL A 124 -27.95 3.79 15.52
N GLN A 125 -27.50 4.36 16.65
CA GLN A 125 -28.35 4.95 17.70
C GLN A 125 -29.22 6.12 17.20
N HIS A 126 -28.78 6.79 16.13
CA HIS A 126 -29.36 8.04 15.66
C HIS A 126 -30.46 7.83 14.60
N CYS A 127 -30.58 6.64 14.02
CA CYS A 127 -31.71 6.26 13.15
C CYS A 127 -33.00 5.95 13.94
N TRP A 128 -32.92 5.95 15.28
CA TRP A 128 -33.99 5.57 16.20
C TRP A 128 -35.33 6.25 15.89
N ARG A 129 -35.36 7.59 15.79
CA ARG A 129 -36.61 8.34 15.55
C ARG A 129 -37.28 7.97 14.22
N GLY A 130 -36.49 7.81 13.15
CA GLY A 130 -37.02 7.42 11.84
C GLY A 130 -37.58 5.99 11.85
N LEU A 131 -36.87 5.06 12.48
CA LEU A 131 -37.33 3.67 12.63
C LEU A 131 -38.59 3.56 13.50
N GLN A 132 -38.76 4.45 14.49
CA GLN A 132 -39.96 4.48 15.33
C GLN A 132 -41.24 4.82 14.58
N GLU A 133 -41.20 5.44 13.40
CA GLU A 133 -42.41 5.80 12.65
C GLU A 133 -43.18 4.55 12.17
N THR A 134 -42.48 3.43 11.94
CA THR A 134 -43.08 2.20 11.40
C THR A 134 -43.15 1.07 12.44
N ILE A 135 -44.11 0.15 12.27
CA ILE A 135 -44.21 -1.04 13.13
C ILE A 135 -42.97 -1.93 12.99
N ALA A 136 -42.51 -2.13 11.75
CA ALA A 136 -41.32 -2.94 11.46
C ALA A 136 -40.06 -2.36 12.12
N GLY A 137 -39.85 -1.05 12.04
CA GLY A 137 -38.70 -0.40 12.67
C GLY A 137 -38.74 -0.48 14.20
N ARG A 138 -39.91 -0.33 14.84
CA ARG A 138 -40.06 -0.56 16.29
C ARG A 138 -39.73 -2.00 16.69
N SER A 139 -40.16 -2.99 15.89
CA SER A 139 -39.82 -4.40 16.13
C SER A 139 -38.32 -4.65 16.00
N PHE A 140 -37.68 -4.15 14.93
CA PHE A 140 -36.24 -4.25 14.72
C PHE A 140 -35.44 -3.67 15.90
N LEU A 141 -35.81 -2.47 16.35
CA LEU A 141 -35.17 -1.82 17.49
C LEU A 141 -35.27 -2.65 18.79
N SER A 142 -36.44 -3.25 19.04
CA SER A 142 -36.63 -4.11 20.21
C SER A 142 -35.78 -5.38 20.18
N GLN A 143 -35.62 -5.99 18.99
CA GLN A 143 -34.80 -7.19 18.80
C GLN A 143 -33.30 -6.87 18.92
N MET A 144 -32.85 -5.77 18.31
CA MET A 144 -31.45 -5.34 18.36
C MET A 144 -30.97 -5.05 19.79
N ALA A 145 -31.85 -4.55 20.67
CA ALA A 145 -31.52 -4.26 22.06
C ALA A 145 -31.13 -5.51 22.88
N THR A 146 -31.61 -6.69 22.50
CA THR A 146 -31.31 -7.96 23.20
C THR A 146 -30.40 -8.90 22.40
N ALA A 147 -30.19 -8.63 21.10
CA ALA A 147 -29.54 -9.51 20.15
C ALA A 147 -28.20 -10.08 20.65
N VAL A 148 -27.30 -9.24 21.18
CA VAL A 148 -25.96 -9.65 21.65
C VAL A 148 -26.01 -10.75 22.72
N ASN A 149 -27.01 -10.72 23.59
CA ASN A 149 -27.17 -11.72 24.65
C ASN A 149 -27.93 -12.97 24.19
N THR A 150 -28.63 -12.89 23.06
CA THR A 150 -29.51 -13.95 22.54
C THR A 150 -28.96 -14.66 21.31
N SER A 151 -27.84 -14.20 20.73
CA SER A 151 -27.21 -14.81 19.56
C SER A 151 -25.71 -15.08 19.77
N SER A 152 -25.23 -16.18 19.22
CA SER A 152 -23.80 -16.49 19.15
C SER A 152 -23.16 -16.01 17.85
N VAL A 153 -21.82 -15.98 17.82
CA VAL A 153 -21.05 -15.68 16.60
C VAL A 153 -21.43 -16.66 15.49
N ALA A 154 -21.64 -17.94 15.84
CA ALA A 154 -22.00 -18.99 14.89
C ALA A 154 -23.39 -18.75 14.29
N ASP A 155 -24.35 -18.25 15.09
CA ASP A 155 -25.70 -17.92 14.61
C ASP A 155 -25.65 -16.77 13.59
N GLU A 156 -24.88 -15.72 13.88
CA GLU A 156 -24.72 -14.58 12.97
C GLU A 156 -24.02 -15.00 11.67
N LEU A 157 -22.94 -15.78 11.74
CA LEU A 157 -22.26 -16.28 10.54
C LEU A 157 -23.18 -17.17 9.70
N THR A 158 -23.98 -18.04 10.33
CA THR A 158 -24.98 -18.87 9.65
C THR A 158 -26.03 -18.00 8.96
N TYR A 159 -26.52 -16.97 9.66
CA TYR A 159 -27.48 -16.02 9.12
C TYR A 159 -26.91 -15.28 7.90
N TRP A 160 -25.72 -14.67 8.00
CA TRP A 160 -25.12 -13.95 6.88
C TRP A 160 -24.88 -14.85 5.66
N ARG A 161 -24.39 -16.08 5.89
CA ARG A 161 -24.20 -17.07 4.82
C ARG A 161 -25.51 -17.50 4.15
N SER A 162 -26.63 -17.53 4.88
CA SER A 162 -27.93 -17.85 4.28
C SER A 162 -28.37 -16.84 3.21
N TYR A 163 -27.81 -15.62 3.24
CA TYR A 163 -28.00 -14.58 2.23
C TYR A 163 -26.82 -14.46 1.25
N ASN A 164 -25.91 -15.45 1.22
CA ASN A 164 -24.67 -15.42 0.43
C ASN A 164 -23.76 -14.23 0.73
N LEU A 165 -23.81 -13.71 1.96
CA LEU A 165 -22.90 -12.65 2.41
C LEU A 165 -21.66 -13.31 3.03
N SER A 166 -20.51 -13.16 2.38
CA SER A 166 -19.22 -13.73 2.81
C SER A 166 -18.11 -12.69 3.01
N ILE A 167 -18.36 -11.43 2.63
CA ILE A 167 -17.37 -10.36 2.60
C ILE A 167 -17.85 -9.18 3.46
N PHE A 168 -16.94 -8.66 4.27
CA PHE A 168 -17.03 -7.41 5.01
C PHE A 168 -15.94 -6.46 4.49
N GLU A 169 -16.29 -5.66 3.49
CA GLU A 169 -15.35 -4.77 2.81
C GLU A 169 -15.46 -3.34 3.36
N LEU A 170 -14.32 -2.75 3.68
CA LEU A 170 -14.21 -1.35 4.09
C LEU A 170 -13.93 -0.47 2.85
N GLN A 171 -14.47 0.74 2.84
CA GLN A 171 -14.15 1.71 1.81
C GLN A 171 -12.79 2.36 2.06
N TRP A 172 -12.07 2.63 0.98
CA TRP A 172 -10.88 3.47 1.01
C TRP A 172 -11.27 4.92 1.34
N GLN A 173 -10.45 5.59 2.16
CA GLN A 173 -10.68 6.97 2.56
C GLN A 173 -9.38 7.64 2.99
N SER A 174 -9.37 8.97 2.94
CA SER A 174 -8.22 9.84 3.26
C SER A 174 -8.37 10.63 4.57
N ARG A 175 -9.29 10.21 5.46
CA ARG A 175 -9.46 10.77 6.82
C ARG A 175 -8.55 10.13 7.84
N TRP A 176 -8.40 8.80 7.81
CA TRP A 176 -7.66 8.04 8.82
C TRP A 176 -6.77 7.00 8.16
N GLN A 177 -5.46 7.15 8.30
CA GLN A 177 -4.52 6.10 7.93
C GLN A 177 -4.59 5.02 8.99
N PRO A 178 -4.76 3.74 8.65
CA PRO A 178 -4.67 2.67 9.62
C PRO A 178 -3.32 2.68 10.34
N GLY A 179 -3.31 2.33 11.63
CA GLY A 179 -2.07 1.96 12.32
C GLY A 179 -1.70 0.50 12.03
N VAL A 180 -0.44 0.14 12.21
CA VAL A 180 0.05 -1.23 12.09
C VAL A 180 1.01 -1.53 13.22
N SER A 181 0.96 -2.76 13.76
CA SER A 181 1.96 -3.26 14.70
C SER A 181 2.18 -4.73 14.41
N GLU A 182 3.41 -5.07 14.01
CA GLU A 182 3.79 -6.44 13.66
C GLU A 182 5.04 -6.87 14.41
N THR A 183 5.02 -8.13 14.83
CA THR A 183 6.09 -8.74 15.60
C THR A 183 6.46 -10.09 15.02
N VAL A 184 7.75 -10.44 15.04
CA VAL A 184 8.27 -11.77 14.73
C VAL A 184 8.82 -12.43 15.99
N VAL A 185 8.60 -13.74 16.12
CA VAL A 185 9.23 -14.55 17.16
C VAL A 185 10.39 -15.33 16.55
N VAL A 186 11.61 -15.05 17.02
CA VAL A 186 12.82 -15.78 16.62
C VAL A 186 13.15 -16.80 17.70
N SER A 187 13.33 -18.05 17.29
CA SER A 187 13.75 -19.14 18.18
C SER A 187 15.20 -19.53 17.88
N ASN A 188 16.04 -19.57 18.90
CA ASN A 188 17.41 -20.05 18.77
C ASN A 188 17.50 -21.59 18.81
N ALA A 189 18.72 -22.15 18.66
CA ALA A 189 18.98 -23.59 18.67
C ALA A 189 18.60 -24.29 20.00
N LEU A 190 18.51 -23.54 21.10
CA LEU A 190 18.08 -24.03 22.41
C LEU A 190 16.58 -23.88 22.65
N LYS A 191 15.81 -23.50 21.62
CA LYS A 191 14.36 -23.19 21.68
C LYS A 191 14.00 -22.00 22.57
N MET A 192 14.97 -21.13 22.88
CA MET A 192 14.66 -19.85 23.52
C MET A 192 14.05 -18.92 22.49
N GLN A 193 12.92 -18.29 22.85
CA GLN A 193 12.16 -17.41 21.97
C GLN A 193 12.37 -15.96 22.33
N GLN A 194 12.57 -15.12 21.32
CA GLN A 194 12.64 -13.66 21.43
C GLN A 194 11.63 -13.02 20.48
N SER A 195 10.88 -12.04 20.96
CA SER A 195 9.94 -11.29 20.13
C SER A 195 10.57 -9.96 19.70
N PHE A 196 10.59 -9.71 18.39
CA PHE A 196 11.04 -8.46 17.80
C PHE A 196 9.88 -7.74 17.13
N THR A 197 9.78 -6.43 17.34
CA THR A 197 8.84 -5.60 16.58
C THR A 197 9.43 -5.35 15.19
N LEU A 198 8.75 -5.82 14.15
CA LEU A 198 9.13 -5.58 12.76
C LEU A 198 8.83 -4.14 12.37
N LYS A 199 7.65 -3.66 12.74
CA LYS A 199 7.17 -2.31 12.44
C LYS A 199 6.03 -1.94 13.37
N ALA A 200 5.98 -0.67 13.74
CA ALA A 200 4.85 -0.10 14.45
C ALA A 200 4.62 1.34 13.98
N LEU A 201 3.39 1.65 13.57
CA LEU A 201 2.93 2.99 13.25
C LEU A 201 1.57 3.22 13.88
N ASP A 202 1.43 4.39 14.50
CA ASP A 202 0.14 4.83 15.03
C ASP A 202 -0.79 5.27 13.89
N GLN A 203 -2.08 5.30 14.19
CA GLN A 203 -3.09 5.86 13.30
C GLN A 203 -2.82 7.36 13.08
N VAL A 204 -2.84 7.81 11.82
CA VAL A 204 -2.66 9.23 11.45
C VAL A 204 -3.96 9.81 10.89
N THR A 205 -4.23 11.09 11.19
CA THR A 205 -5.36 11.81 10.59
C THR A 205 -4.90 12.46 9.29
N GLY A 206 -5.60 12.18 8.19
CA GLY A 206 -5.37 12.74 6.87
C GLY A 206 -6.25 13.95 6.55
N PRO A 207 -6.07 14.54 5.34
CA PRO A 207 -6.75 15.75 4.89
C PRO A 207 -8.25 15.58 4.65
N TRP A 208 -8.73 14.35 4.49
CA TRP A 208 -10.14 14.01 4.23
C TRP A 208 -10.73 14.50 2.91
N SER A 209 -9.92 14.63 1.86
CA SER A 209 -10.37 15.00 0.51
C SER A 209 -11.47 14.05 -0.03
N SER A 210 -11.42 12.77 0.36
CA SER A 210 -12.42 11.74 0.04
C SER A 210 -13.84 12.05 0.52
N GLN A 211 -14.01 12.98 1.46
CA GLN A 211 -15.32 13.41 1.96
C GLN A 211 -16.24 13.89 0.83
N SER A 212 -15.69 14.46 -0.24
CA SER A 212 -16.48 14.91 -1.41
C SER A 212 -17.15 13.73 -2.13
N LEU A 213 -16.56 12.55 -2.09
CA LEU A 213 -17.06 11.35 -2.76
C LEU A 213 -18.00 10.56 -1.85
N PHE A 214 -17.55 10.32 -0.62
CA PHE A 214 -18.32 9.66 0.43
C PHE A 214 -17.92 10.23 1.79
N TRP A 215 -18.86 10.88 2.47
CA TRP A 215 -18.59 11.58 3.73
C TRP A 215 -18.83 10.75 4.99
N MET A 216 -19.04 9.44 4.86
CA MET A 216 -19.31 8.50 5.95
C MET A 216 -20.67 8.71 6.67
N PRO A 217 -21.27 7.64 7.24
CA PRO A 217 -22.55 7.73 7.93
C PRO A 217 -22.60 8.74 9.08
N LEU A 218 -21.45 9.05 9.70
CA LEU A 218 -21.37 10.06 10.75
C LEU A 218 -21.81 11.45 10.26
N ASN A 219 -21.44 11.83 9.03
CA ASN A 219 -21.87 13.10 8.45
C ASN A 219 -23.34 13.07 8.02
N ASP A 220 -23.87 11.93 7.57
CA ASP A 220 -25.31 11.81 7.31
C ASP A 220 -26.10 12.18 8.56
N LEU A 221 -25.69 11.65 9.71
CA LEU A 221 -26.34 11.95 10.98
C LEU A 221 -26.22 13.41 11.38
N TYR A 222 -24.99 13.95 11.39
CA TYR A 222 -24.77 15.34 11.79
C TYR A 222 -25.54 16.32 10.90
N ASN A 223 -25.50 16.12 9.58
CA ASN A 223 -26.22 16.97 8.64
C ASN A 223 -27.73 16.74 8.70
N SER A 224 -28.21 15.51 8.92
CA SER A 224 -29.64 15.24 9.11
C SER A 224 -30.22 16.03 10.28
N MET A 225 -29.46 16.14 11.39
CA MET A 225 -29.82 16.93 12.56
C MET A 225 -29.90 18.41 12.20
N LEU A 226 -28.87 18.96 11.55
CA LEU A 226 -28.81 20.38 11.16
C LEU A 226 -29.92 20.76 10.19
N MET A 227 -30.20 19.90 9.21
CA MET A 227 -31.25 20.12 8.19
C MET A 227 -32.66 19.84 8.71
N ASN A 228 -32.80 19.29 9.93
CA ASN A 228 -34.05 18.77 10.46
C ASN A 228 -34.75 17.82 9.46
N ARG A 229 -33.94 16.91 8.89
CA ARG A 229 -34.33 15.90 7.89
C ARG A 229 -33.94 14.51 8.35
N SER A 230 -34.51 13.50 7.71
CA SER A 230 -34.19 12.09 7.91
C SER A 230 -33.58 11.50 6.63
N PHE A 231 -32.57 10.65 6.80
CA PHE A 231 -31.95 9.86 5.73
C PHE A 231 -32.59 8.47 5.61
N VAL A 232 -33.47 8.10 6.55
CA VAL A 232 -34.28 6.88 6.47
C VAL A 232 -35.41 7.12 5.47
N ARG A 233 -35.41 6.35 4.38
CA ARG A 233 -36.44 6.40 3.34
C ARG A 233 -37.82 6.10 3.92
N GLY A 234 -38.85 6.79 3.40
CA GLY A 234 -40.25 6.59 3.80
C GLY A 234 -40.65 7.27 5.12
N THR A 235 -39.71 7.94 5.80
CA THR A 235 -40.05 8.76 6.97
C THR A 235 -40.73 10.05 6.60
N SER A 236 -41.51 10.59 7.52
CA SER A 236 -42.23 11.86 7.39
C SER A 236 -41.33 13.05 7.01
N ARG A 237 -40.02 12.98 7.33
CA ARG A 237 -39.01 14.03 7.10
C ARG A 237 -37.91 13.64 6.12
N TYR A 238 -38.15 12.67 5.24
CA TYR A 238 -37.13 12.22 4.30
C TYR A 238 -36.54 13.38 3.47
N PHE A 239 -35.21 13.53 3.45
CA PHE A 239 -34.56 14.67 2.79
C PHE A 239 -34.81 14.73 1.27
N GLY A 240 -34.98 13.55 0.64
CA GLY A 240 -35.14 13.40 -0.79
C GLY A 240 -36.58 13.49 -1.29
N ALA A 241 -37.56 13.83 -0.44
CA ALA A 241 -38.96 13.97 -0.87
C ALA A 241 -39.67 15.13 -0.19
N ASN A 242 -40.60 15.76 -0.92
CA ASN A 242 -41.43 16.85 -0.41
C ASN A 242 -42.71 16.31 0.27
N ILE A 243 -42.55 15.58 1.38
CA ILE A 243 -43.66 14.89 2.06
C ILE A 243 -44.35 15.78 3.10
N SER A 244 -43.62 16.67 3.77
CA SER A 244 -44.08 17.38 4.98
C SER A 244 -43.99 18.90 4.89
N ALA A 245 -44.30 19.47 3.71
CA ALA A 245 -44.10 20.89 3.38
C ALA A 245 -42.63 21.35 3.46
N LEU A 246 -41.72 20.38 3.36
CA LEU A 246 -40.30 20.53 3.50
C LEU A 246 -39.67 20.26 2.12
N PRO A 247 -38.97 21.23 1.50
CA PRO A 247 -38.43 21.05 0.16
C PRO A 247 -37.37 19.95 0.13
N VAL A 248 -37.24 19.32 -1.04
CA VAL A 248 -36.17 18.35 -1.34
C VAL A 248 -34.82 19.05 -1.20
N ILE A 249 -33.86 18.37 -0.57
CA ILE A 249 -32.50 18.86 -0.43
C ILE A 249 -31.60 18.08 -1.38
N ASN A 250 -30.92 18.79 -2.29
CA ASN A 250 -29.81 18.24 -3.05
C ASN A 250 -28.54 18.31 -2.19
N LEU A 251 -27.92 17.16 -1.91
CA LEU A 251 -26.74 17.09 -1.04
C LEU A 251 -25.48 17.71 -1.66
N GLU A 252 -25.34 17.66 -2.99
CA GLU A 252 -24.22 18.25 -3.72
C GLU A 252 -24.27 19.78 -3.66
N THR A 253 -25.47 20.35 -3.83
CA THR A 253 -25.71 21.79 -3.64
C THR A 253 -25.49 22.19 -2.17
N TYR A 254 -26.05 21.44 -1.22
CA TYR A 254 -25.88 21.70 0.21
C TYR A 254 -24.41 21.67 0.64
N ARG A 255 -23.60 20.78 0.04
CA ARG A 255 -22.16 20.68 0.31
C ARG A 255 -21.34 21.77 -0.40
N GLY A 256 -21.95 22.61 -1.22
CA GLY A 256 -21.28 23.70 -1.91
C GLY A 256 -20.51 23.28 -3.16
N MET A 257 -20.90 22.16 -3.79
CA MET A 257 -20.29 21.70 -5.05
C MET A 257 -20.92 22.35 -6.28
N ALA A 258 -22.13 22.88 -6.13
CA ALA A 258 -22.85 23.58 -7.18
C ALA A 258 -22.59 25.09 -7.15
N ASP A 259 -22.80 25.74 -8.29
CA ASP A 259 -22.74 27.20 -8.42
C ASP A 259 -23.87 27.90 -7.64
N SER A 260 -23.89 29.23 -7.68
CA SER A 260 -24.91 30.05 -7.00
C SER A 260 -26.35 29.81 -7.50
N ARG A 261 -26.52 29.13 -8.63
CA ARG A 261 -27.81 28.75 -9.21
C ARG A 261 -28.15 27.28 -8.96
N GLY A 262 -27.30 26.53 -8.23
CA GLY A 262 -27.49 25.12 -7.94
C GLY A 262 -27.06 24.18 -9.06
N ASN A 263 -26.34 24.64 -10.08
CA ASN A 263 -25.84 23.79 -11.16
C ASN A 263 -24.41 23.34 -10.87
N LEU A 264 -24.13 22.05 -11.10
CA LEU A 264 -22.75 21.58 -11.15
C LEU A 264 -22.08 22.15 -12.40
N VAL A 265 -20.82 22.59 -12.26
CA VAL A 265 -20.01 23.13 -13.36
C VAL A 265 -18.59 22.58 -13.33
N GLY A 266 -17.89 22.65 -14.46
CA GLY A 266 -16.49 22.26 -14.59
C GLY A 266 -16.22 20.81 -14.16
N LYS A 267 -15.21 20.62 -13.28
CA LYS A 267 -14.83 19.30 -12.77
C LYS A 267 -15.98 18.56 -12.12
N ALA A 268 -16.74 19.24 -11.26
CA ALA A 268 -17.86 18.66 -10.55
C ALA A 268 -18.93 18.13 -11.52
N TRP A 269 -19.24 18.91 -12.56
CA TRP A 269 -20.20 18.49 -13.57
C TRP A 269 -19.74 17.28 -14.38
N VAL A 270 -18.49 17.28 -14.85
CA VAL A 270 -17.95 16.17 -15.64
C VAL A 270 -17.93 14.89 -14.84
N PHE A 271 -17.42 14.94 -13.61
CA PHE A 271 -17.32 13.76 -12.78
C PHE A 271 -18.70 13.22 -12.38
N HIS A 272 -19.64 14.11 -12.01
CA HIS A 272 -21.02 13.73 -11.73
C HIS A 272 -21.67 13.01 -12.92
N THR A 273 -21.49 13.58 -14.12
CA THR A 273 -22.12 13.04 -15.34
C THR A 273 -21.49 11.70 -15.75
N PHE A 274 -20.20 11.53 -15.52
CA PHE A 274 -19.47 10.33 -15.93
C PHE A 274 -19.58 9.19 -14.91
N ILE A 275 -19.32 9.46 -13.63
CA ILE A 275 -19.27 8.45 -12.55
C ILE A 275 -20.59 8.36 -11.80
N GLY A 276 -21.15 9.49 -11.38
CA GLY A 276 -22.39 9.54 -10.62
C GLY A 276 -22.39 10.64 -9.56
N PRO A 277 -23.49 10.77 -8.81
CA PRO A 277 -23.68 11.86 -7.85
C PRO A 277 -22.67 11.80 -6.71
N TYR A 278 -22.12 12.95 -6.34
CA TYR A 278 -21.23 13.07 -5.19
C TYR A 278 -21.96 12.67 -3.89
N ILE A 279 -21.17 12.35 -2.86
CA ILE A 279 -21.64 11.80 -1.57
C ILE A 279 -22.19 10.36 -1.67
N SER A 280 -22.33 9.81 -2.87
CA SER A 280 -22.80 8.43 -3.12
C SER A 280 -21.78 7.62 -3.96
N ILE A 281 -20.50 7.99 -3.91
CA ILE A 281 -19.45 7.33 -4.69
C ILE A 281 -18.61 6.47 -3.75
N ASP A 282 -18.68 5.17 -3.94
CA ASP A 282 -17.93 4.20 -3.16
C ASP A 282 -16.50 4.13 -3.67
N ILE A 283 -15.53 4.17 -2.75
CA ILE A 283 -14.11 3.98 -3.09
C ILE A 283 -13.68 2.59 -2.60
N ARG A 284 -13.41 1.67 -3.52
CA ARG A 284 -13.04 0.28 -3.23
C ARG A 284 -11.57 0.05 -3.50
N TYR A 285 -10.87 -0.55 -2.54
CA TYR A 285 -9.45 -0.87 -2.71
C TYR A 285 -9.29 -1.99 -3.74
N LYS A 286 -8.33 -1.87 -4.66
CA LYS A 286 -8.01 -2.92 -5.62
C LYS A 286 -6.70 -3.59 -5.21
N LEU A 287 -6.83 -4.87 -4.81
CA LEU A 287 -5.71 -5.75 -4.52
C LEU A 287 -4.76 -5.86 -5.72
N ARG A 288 -3.46 -5.97 -5.42
CA ARG A 288 -2.43 -6.25 -6.41
C ARG A 288 -2.66 -7.63 -7.03
N PRO A 289 -2.62 -7.78 -8.37
CA PRO A 289 -2.73 -9.10 -8.99
C PRO A 289 -1.61 -10.02 -8.49
N PRO A 290 -1.92 -11.20 -7.94
CA PRO A 290 -0.89 -12.11 -7.41
C PRO A 290 0.14 -12.53 -8.47
N THR A 291 -0.29 -12.65 -9.73
CA THR A 291 0.59 -12.96 -10.87
C THR A 291 1.58 -11.83 -11.18
N LEU A 292 1.17 -10.56 -11.03
CA LEU A 292 2.05 -9.41 -11.19
C LEU A 292 3.11 -9.38 -10.08
N VAL A 293 2.68 -9.59 -8.84
CA VAL A 293 3.58 -9.65 -7.67
C VAL A 293 4.57 -10.82 -7.82
N ALA A 294 4.12 -11.99 -8.26
CA ALA A 294 4.98 -13.14 -8.52
C ALA A 294 6.05 -12.87 -9.59
N ALA A 295 5.67 -12.24 -10.71
CA ALA A 295 6.63 -11.88 -11.77
C ALA A 295 7.66 -10.84 -11.28
N TYR A 296 7.22 -9.85 -10.50
CA TYR A 296 8.12 -8.85 -9.91
C TYR A 296 9.13 -9.49 -8.95
N ASN A 297 8.65 -10.35 -8.04
CA ASN A 297 9.51 -11.11 -7.14
C ASN A 297 10.49 -12.01 -7.90
N ARG A 298 10.03 -12.68 -8.95
CA ARG A 298 10.89 -13.56 -9.75
C ARG A 298 12.02 -12.78 -10.42
N LEU A 299 11.75 -11.58 -10.93
CA LEU A 299 12.83 -10.71 -11.42
C LEU A 299 13.76 -10.29 -10.29
N GLN A 300 13.22 -9.95 -9.12
CA GLN A 300 14.03 -9.60 -7.96
C GLN A 300 14.97 -10.73 -7.55
N ASP A 301 14.51 -11.98 -7.56
CA ASP A 301 15.33 -13.16 -7.30
C ASP A 301 16.45 -13.29 -8.34
N VAL A 302 16.13 -13.21 -9.63
CA VAL A 302 17.11 -13.31 -10.74
C VAL A 302 18.18 -12.22 -10.64
N VAL A 303 17.77 -10.98 -10.36
CA VAL A 303 18.69 -9.86 -10.16
C VAL A 303 19.56 -10.11 -8.92
N SER A 304 18.98 -10.54 -7.81
CA SER A 304 19.72 -10.77 -6.56
C SER A 304 20.71 -11.92 -6.68
N GLU A 305 20.34 -13.03 -7.34
CA GLU A 305 21.23 -14.13 -7.70
C GLU A 305 22.41 -13.65 -8.55
N HIS A 306 22.15 -12.82 -9.55
CA HIS A 306 23.21 -12.24 -10.38
C HIS A 306 24.15 -11.34 -9.57
N LEU A 307 23.62 -10.50 -8.69
CA LEU A 307 24.39 -9.58 -7.85
C LEU A 307 25.25 -10.33 -6.81
N ALA A 308 24.74 -11.42 -6.25
CA ALA A 308 25.45 -12.23 -5.25
C ALA A 308 26.75 -12.86 -5.77
N THR A 309 26.90 -13.01 -7.09
CA THR A 309 28.11 -13.61 -7.70
C THR A 309 29.35 -12.69 -7.70
N SER A 310 29.20 -11.37 -7.54
CA SER A 310 30.34 -10.44 -7.57
C SER A 310 30.03 -9.08 -6.94
N ALA A 311 30.91 -8.62 -6.05
CA ALA A 311 30.84 -7.29 -5.45
C ALA A 311 30.89 -6.16 -6.50
N ALA A 312 31.58 -6.37 -7.64
CA ALA A 312 31.63 -5.39 -8.72
C ALA A 312 30.26 -5.25 -9.43
N ARG A 313 29.50 -6.34 -9.55
CA ARG A 313 28.13 -6.33 -10.10
C ARG A 313 27.17 -5.61 -9.16
N PHE A 314 27.30 -5.84 -7.85
CA PHE A 314 26.56 -5.07 -6.85
C PHE A 314 26.85 -3.56 -6.95
N ALA A 315 28.13 -3.18 -7.03
CA ALA A 315 28.52 -1.77 -7.17
C ALA A 315 27.99 -1.15 -8.48
N SER A 316 28.01 -1.90 -9.60
CA SER A 316 27.49 -1.40 -10.88
C SER A 316 25.98 -1.19 -10.83
N PHE A 317 25.21 -2.10 -10.24
CA PHE A 317 23.77 -1.95 -10.03
C PHE A 317 23.44 -0.75 -9.13
N ALA A 318 24.16 -0.60 -8.01
CA ALA A 318 23.98 0.54 -7.11
C ALA A 318 24.33 1.90 -7.75
N SER A 319 25.15 1.90 -8.81
CA SER A 319 25.53 3.10 -9.56
C SER A 319 24.57 3.48 -10.70
N LEU A 320 23.50 2.71 -10.92
CA LEU A 320 22.52 3.02 -11.97
C LEU A 320 21.88 4.40 -11.74
N PRO A 321 21.75 5.24 -12.79
CA PRO A 321 21.23 6.60 -12.62
C PRO A 321 19.78 6.61 -12.12
N SER A 322 19.51 7.38 -11.06
CA SER A 322 18.15 7.73 -10.65
C SER A 322 17.61 8.85 -11.54
N VAL A 323 16.38 8.70 -12.03
CA VAL A 323 15.73 9.68 -12.91
C VAL A 323 14.31 9.97 -12.45
N VAL A 324 13.90 11.24 -12.56
CA VAL A 324 12.52 11.66 -12.36
C VAL A 324 11.89 11.93 -13.73
N LEU A 325 10.86 11.18 -14.04
CA LEU A 325 10.12 11.24 -15.30
C LEU A 325 8.75 11.90 -15.05
N THR A 326 8.31 12.71 -16.02
CA THR A 326 6.99 13.36 -16.00
C THR A 326 6.29 13.08 -17.32
N PRO A 327 5.76 11.85 -17.49
CA PRO A 327 5.26 11.41 -18.78
C PRO A 327 3.88 12.00 -19.08
N THR A 328 3.72 12.50 -20.31
CA THR A 328 2.42 12.83 -20.88
C THR A 328 2.01 11.74 -21.88
N PRO A 329 0.90 11.03 -21.66
CA PRO A 329 0.38 10.03 -22.59
C PRO A 329 0.27 10.59 -24.01
N PRO A 330 0.60 9.83 -25.06
CA PRO A 330 0.53 10.29 -26.44
C PRO A 330 -0.85 10.88 -26.80
N ARG A 331 -1.93 10.23 -26.33
CA ARG A 331 -3.31 10.66 -26.55
C ARG A 331 -3.67 11.99 -25.89
N TRP A 332 -2.88 12.43 -24.93
CA TRP A 332 -3.10 13.68 -24.18
C TRP A 332 -2.20 14.83 -24.67
N ARG A 333 -1.37 14.61 -25.70
CA ARG A 333 -0.48 15.64 -26.29
C ARG A 333 -1.18 16.66 -27.20
N GLY A 334 -2.51 16.76 -27.12
CA GLY A 334 -3.27 17.79 -27.81
C GLY A 334 -3.29 19.12 -27.06
N ASP A 335 -4.00 20.10 -27.60
CA ASP A 335 -4.26 21.41 -26.97
C ASP A 335 -5.25 21.27 -25.80
N TYR A 336 -4.80 20.62 -24.73
CA TYR A 336 -5.54 20.45 -23.48
C TYR A 336 -4.96 21.32 -22.37
N THR A 337 -5.83 21.89 -21.55
CA THR A 337 -5.47 22.42 -20.24
C THR A 337 -5.94 21.43 -19.18
N PHE A 338 -5.03 20.97 -18.32
CA PHE A 338 -5.28 19.93 -17.32
C PHE A 338 -5.66 20.54 -15.96
N TYR A 339 -6.63 19.96 -15.25
CA TYR A 339 -7.18 20.48 -13.99
C TYR A 339 -7.11 19.47 -12.82
N GLY A 340 -6.40 18.35 -12.98
CA GLY A 340 -6.17 17.38 -11.90
C GLY A 340 -6.44 15.93 -12.30
N GLY A 341 -5.71 15.00 -11.68
CA GLY A 341 -5.91 13.56 -11.81
C GLY A 341 -6.52 12.89 -10.57
N ASP A 342 -6.89 13.69 -9.57
CA ASP A 342 -7.56 13.23 -8.35
C ASP A 342 -9.07 13.59 -8.41
N PRO A 343 -9.97 12.59 -8.44
CA PRO A 343 -11.42 12.78 -8.36
C PRO A 343 -11.93 13.57 -7.15
N MET A 344 -11.19 13.56 -6.04
CA MET A 344 -11.56 14.22 -4.79
C MET A 344 -11.38 15.74 -4.87
N CYS A 345 -10.56 16.21 -5.81
CA CYS A 345 -10.19 17.62 -5.94
C CYS A 345 -11.12 18.37 -6.89
N LEU A 346 -12.17 18.96 -6.33
CA LEU A 346 -13.20 19.69 -7.08
C LEU A 346 -12.75 21.06 -7.57
N LEU A 347 -11.77 21.66 -6.91
CA LEU A 347 -11.23 22.99 -7.20
C LEU A 347 -9.79 22.88 -7.70
N GLY A 348 -9.28 23.94 -8.34
CA GLY A 348 -7.90 23.98 -8.84
C GLY A 348 -7.77 24.76 -10.14
N SER A 349 -6.54 25.16 -10.46
CA SER A 349 -6.20 25.89 -11.69
C SER A 349 -5.72 24.96 -12.80
N GLY A 350 -5.91 25.41 -14.05
CA GLY A 350 -5.43 24.73 -15.23
C GLY A 350 -3.90 24.76 -15.35
N THR A 351 -3.30 23.64 -15.77
CA THR A 351 -1.86 23.48 -16.03
C THR A 351 -1.60 22.99 -17.46
N PRO A 352 -0.42 23.30 -18.03
CA PRO A 352 -0.02 22.78 -19.35
C PRO A 352 0.54 21.35 -19.29
N HIS A 353 0.63 20.76 -18.10
CA HIS A 353 1.15 19.43 -17.87
C HIS A 353 0.13 18.57 -17.13
N VAL A 354 0.22 17.25 -17.35
CA VAL A 354 -0.57 16.24 -16.65
C VAL A 354 -0.28 16.31 -15.15
N GLN A 355 -1.33 16.42 -14.34
CA GLN A 355 -1.20 16.51 -12.89
C GLN A 355 -1.20 15.11 -12.25
N GLN A 356 -0.68 15.01 -11.02
CA GLN A 356 -0.66 13.77 -10.26
C GLN A 356 -2.06 13.17 -10.04
N SER A 357 -2.12 11.90 -9.66
CA SER A 357 -3.38 11.21 -9.32
C SER A 357 -3.69 11.38 -7.83
N PHE A 358 -4.58 10.54 -7.29
CA PHE A 358 -4.95 10.58 -5.88
C PHE A 358 -3.89 9.94 -4.98
N ASP A 359 -3.86 10.34 -3.72
CA ASP A 359 -3.25 9.58 -2.64
C ASP A 359 -3.90 9.92 -1.28
N PHE A 360 -3.45 9.27 -0.21
CA PHE A 360 -4.00 9.49 1.13
C PHE A 360 -3.71 10.89 1.69
N TYR A 361 -2.57 11.50 1.33
CA TYR A 361 -2.09 12.78 1.85
C TYR A 361 -2.48 13.97 0.97
N ASP A 362 -3.03 13.75 -0.23
CA ASP A 362 -3.45 14.83 -1.11
C ASP A 362 -4.60 15.63 -0.51
N ASP A 363 -4.33 16.91 -0.22
CA ASP A 363 -5.27 17.89 0.33
C ASP A 363 -5.86 18.81 -0.74
N CYS A 364 -5.62 18.51 -2.02
CA CYS A 364 -6.06 19.27 -3.18
C CYS A 364 -5.51 20.70 -3.26
N SER A 365 -4.43 21.02 -2.51
CA SER A 365 -3.82 22.35 -2.51
C SER A 365 -2.70 22.53 -3.54
N GLN A 366 -2.09 21.43 -3.98
CA GLN A 366 -0.91 21.45 -4.85
C GLN A 366 -1.23 20.99 -6.27
N THR A 367 -0.72 21.70 -7.28
CA THR A 367 -0.78 21.27 -8.69
C THR A 367 0.59 20.75 -9.12
N THR A 368 0.89 19.52 -8.76
CA THR A 368 2.15 18.84 -9.11
C THR A 368 2.00 18.00 -10.38
N PRO A 369 3.04 17.92 -11.22
CA PRO A 369 3.03 17.03 -12.38
C PRO A 369 2.94 15.55 -11.99
N LEU A 370 2.31 14.73 -12.83
CA LEU A 370 2.36 13.28 -12.75
C LEU A 370 3.83 12.83 -12.81
N ARG A 371 4.33 12.29 -11.70
CA ARG A 371 5.72 11.91 -11.53
C ARG A 371 5.88 10.40 -11.43
N LEU A 372 6.88 9.89 -12.13
CA LEU A 372 7.41 8.55 -11.99
C LEU A 372 8.90 8.65 -11.66
N GLN A 373 9.31 8.06 -10.55
CA GLN A 373 10.70 7.94 -10.15
C GLN A 373 11.00 6.45 -9.95
N PRO A 374 11.26 5.72 -11.04
CA PRO A 374 11.35 4.27 -10.98
C PRO A 374 12.64 3.88 -10.25
N THR A 375 12.54 2.88 -9.36
CA THR A 375 13.73 2.25 -8.77
C THR A 375 14.54 1.53 -9.85
N ALA A 376 15.80 1.18 -9.57
CA ALA A 376 16.60 0.37 -10.49
C ALA A 376 15.88 -0.93 -10.89
N LEU A 377 15.25 -1.60 -9.92
CA LEU A 377 14.48 -2.83 -10.17
C LEU A 377 13.21 -2.56 -10.99
N THR A 378 12.47 -1.48 -10.70
CA THR A 378 11.31 -1.03 -11.49
C THR A 378 11.69 -0.77 -12.96
N LEU A 379 12.83 -0.09 -13.20
CA LEU A 379 13.34 0.18 -14.53
C LEU A 379 13.65 -1.11 -15.29
N LEU A 380 14.37 -2.04 -14.66
CA LEU A 380 14.70 -3.33 -15.26
C LEU A 380 13.45 -4.14 -15.57
N PHE A 381 12.49 -4.18 -14.64
CA PHE A 381 11.20 -4.85 -14.85
C PHE A 381 10.48 -4.32 -16.09
N ALA A 382 10.37 -2.99 -16.20
CA ALA A 382 9.70 -2.37 -17.33
C ALA A 382 10.41 -2.63 -18.67
N LEU A 383 11.75 -2.65 -18.68
CA LEU A 383 12.52 -2.94 -19.89
C LEU A 383 12.38 -4.40 -20.34
N VAL A 384 12.43 -5.36 -19.41
CA VAL A 384 12.21 -6.79 -19.74
C VAL A 384 10.78 -6.99 -20.23
N ALA A 385 9.80 -6.48 -19.49
CA ALA A 385 8.38 -6.64 -19.83
C ALA A 385 8.05 -6.02 -21.19
N LEU A 386 8.58 -4.83 -21.49
CA LEU A 386 8.41 -4.18 -22.80
C LEU A 386 8.98 -5.06 -23.92
N ASN A 387 10.24 -5.49 -23.83
CA ASN A 387 10.89 -6.29 -24.87
C ASN A 387 10.16 -7.60 -25.16
N VAL A 388 9.52 -8.18 -24.15
CA VAL A 388 8.90 -9.50 -24.22
C VAL A 388 7.45 -9.44 -24.72
N THR A 389 6.78 -8.30 -24.55
CA THR A 389 5.34 -8.14 -24.84
C THR A 389 5.05 -7.35 -26.12
N THR A 390 6.03 -6.63 -26.67
CA THR A 390 5.88 -5.96 -27.96
C THR A 390 5.73 -6.97 -29.10
N ALA A 391 4.75 -6.74 -29.99
CA ALA A 391 4.48 -7.62 -31.12
C ALA A 391 5.42 -7.37 -32.31
N THR A 392 6.14 -6.25 -32.31
CA THR A 392 7.02 -5.84 -33.40
C THR A 392 8.40 -6.50 -33.30
N ILE A 393 8.97 -6.84 -34.47
CA ILE A 393 10.35 -7.37 -34.60
C ILE A 393 11.40 -6.37 -34.09
N LEU A 394 11.08 -5.07 -34.11
CA LEU A 394 11.95 -4.00 -33.65
C LEU A 394 11.49 -3.48 -32.28
N PRO A 395 12.41 -3.31 -31.31
CA PRO A 395 12.09 -2.76 -30.01
C PRO A 395 11.69 -1.28 -30.10
N THR A 396 10.78 -0.84 -29.23
CA THR A 396 10.38 0.56 -29.12
C THR A 396 11.61 1.43 -28.80
N PRO A 397 11.97 2.42 -29.65
CA PRO A 397 13.20 3.19 -29.43
C PRO A 397 13.15 3.98 -28.13
N ILE A 398 14.25 3.97 -27.35
CA ILE A 398 14.39 4.75 -26.10
C ILE A 398 14.05 6.23 -26.32
N THR A 399 14.42 6.78 -27.49
CA THR A 399 14.11 8.17 -27.85
C THR A 399 12.61 8.46 -27.89
N SER A 400 11.80 7.51 -28.37
CA SER A 400 10.33 7.66 -28.43
C SER A 400 9.69 7.58 -27.04
N ILE A 401 10.22 6.74 -26.16
CA ILE A 401 9.81 6.62 -24.76
C ILE A 401 10.16 7.92 -24.02
N CYS A 402 11.40 8.39 -24.16
CA CYS A 402 11.86 9.58 -23.47
C CYS A 402 11.27 10.87 -24.03
N ALA A 403 10.84 10.87 -25.30
CA ALA A 403 10.06 11.97 -25.86
C ALA A 403 8.73 12.18 -25.13
N LEU A 404 8.20 11.18 -24.40
CA LEU A 404 7.00 11.31 -23.57
C LEU A 404 7.22 12.13 -22.28
N SER A 405 8.45 12.20 -21.79
CA SER A 405 8.81 12.95 -20.58
C SER A 405 9.20 14.40 -20.91
N SER A 406 8.98 15.32 -19.97
CA SER A 406 9.51 16.70 -20.10
C SER A 406 11.04 16.78 -20.01
N THR A 407 11.71 15.71 -19.53
CA THR A 407 13.17 15.60 -19.32
C THR A 407 13.81 14.50 -20.19
N PRO A 408 13.83 14.64 -21.54
CA PRO A 408 14.25 13.55 -22.43
C PRO A 408 15.74 13.15 -22.31
N GLY A 409 16.62 14.09 -21.97
CA GLY A 409 18.07 13.84 -21.81
C GLY A 409 18.38 12.86 -20.66
N PRO A 410 18.08 13.21 -19.40
CA PRO A 410 18.26 12.32 -18.25
C PRO A 410 17.54 10.98 -18.40
N CYS A 411 16.34 10.97 -19.02
CA CYS A 411 15.63 9.75 -19.35
C CYS A 411 16.46 8.83 -20.25
N THR A 412 17.02 9.37 -21.34
CA THR A 412 17.81 8.59 -22.29
C THR A 412 19.05 8.00 -21.63
N THR A 413 19.74 8.76 -20.78
CA THR A 413 20.90 8.29 -20.02
C THR A 413 20.53 7.13 -19.08
N ALA A 414 19.46 7.27 -18.30
CA ALA A 414 19.04 6.24 -17.36
C ALA A 414 18.58 4.94 -18.05
N LEU A 415 17.73 5.06 -19.09
CA LEU A 415 17.24 3.90 -19.84
C LEU A 415 18.37 3.19 -20.60
N SER A 416 19.33 3.93 -21.16
CA SER A 416 20.47 3.33 -21.86
C SER A 416 21.40 2.59 -20.89
N ALA A 417 21.65 3.15 -19.69
CA ALA A 417 22.45 2.51 -18.65
C ALA A 417 21.77 1.21 -18.16
N ALA A 418 20.47 1.27 -17.84
CA ALA A 418 19.71 0.10 -17.41
C ALA A 418 19.61 -0.98 -18.50
N SER A 419 19.38 -0.59 -19.76
CA SER A 419 19.33 -1.53 -20.89
C SER A 419 20.67 -2.22 -21.14
N ASN A 420 21.79 -1.50 -21.00
CA ASN A 420 23.11 -2.10 -21.13
C ASN A 420 23.42 -3.06 -19.99
N TRP A 421 23.08 -2.69 -18.76
CA TRP A 421 23.24 -3.56 -17.60
C TRP A 421 22.43 -4.85 -17.72
N LEU A 422 21.19 -4.76 -18.25
CA LEU A 422 20.31 -5.91 -18.43
C LEU A 422 20.88 -6.97 -19.40
N LYS A 423 21.77 -6.60 -20.33
CA LYS A 423 22.42 -7.55 -21.25
C LYS A 423 23.36 -8.52 -20.53
N GLU A 424 23.82 -8.17 -19.33
CA GLU A 424 24.72 -9.00 -18.52
C GLU A 424 23.95 -10.03 -17.67
N VAL A 425 22.64 -9.87 -17.54
CA VAL A 425 21.79 -10.72 -16.68
C VAL A 425 21.12 -11.82 -17.50
N PRO A 426 21.33 -13.11 -17.17
CA PRO A 426 20.60 -14.20 -17.80
C PRO A 426 19.14 -14.19 -17.32
N ILE A 427 18.23 -13.72 -18.16
CA ILE A 427 16.79 -13.73 -17.88
C ILE A 427 16.21 -15.12 -18.21
N PRO A 428 15.63 -15.84 -17.24
CA PRO A 428 15.16 -17.20 -17.46
C PRO A 428 13.80 -17.23 -18.18
N ASP A 429 13.56 -18.29 -18.94
CA ASP A 429 12.34 -18.46 -19.76
C ASP A 429 11.05 -18.43 -18.94
N ASP A 430 11.10 -18.89 -17.67
CA ASP A 430 9.94 -18.87 -16.78
C ASP A 430 9.48 -17.44 -16.50
N LEU A 431 10.41 -16.51 -16.23
CA LEU A 431 10.10 -15.10 -16.03
C LEU A 431 9.54 -14.46 -17.31
N LEU A 432 10.11 -14.80 -18.48
CA LEU A 432 9.60 -14.33 -19.77
C LEU A 432 8.14 -14.78 -19.97
N SER A 433 7.84 -16.05 -19.69
CA SER A 433 6.47 -16.58 -19.81
C SER A 433 5.49 -15.91 -18.85
N MET A 434 5.89 -15.62 -17.62
CA MET A 434 5.07 -14.87 -16.67
C MET A 434 4.74 -13.48 -17.22
N LEU A 435 5.75 -12.74 -17.70
CA LEU A 435 5.57 -11.41 -18.26
C LEU A 435 4.69 -11.40 -19.51
N GLN A 436 4.79 -12.40 -20.39
CA GLN A 436 3.93 -12.55 -21.57
C GLN A 436 2.44 -12.75 -21.21
N SER A 437 2.17 -13.39 -20.08
CA SER A 437 0.79 -13.65 -19.63
C SER A 437 0.11 -12.46 -18.92
N LEU A 438 0.88 -11.45 -18.52
CA LEU A 438 0.39 -10.33 -17.70
C LEU A 438 -0.46 -9.26 -18.43
N PRO A 439 -0.27 -8.93 -19.72
CA PRO A 439 -1.08 -7.92 -20.39
C PRO A 439 -2.61 -8.08 -20.22
N PRO A 440 -3.22 -9.24 -20.47
CA PRO A 440 -4.67 -9.40 -20.26
C PRO A 440 -5.07 -9.27 -18.78
N VAL A 441 -4.24 -9.75 -17.85
CA VAL A 441 -4.50 -9.62 -16.41
C VAL A 441 -4.53 -8.15 -16.00
N LEU A 442 -3.55 -7.36 -16.43
CA LEU A 442 -3.47 -5.93 -16.11
C LEU A 442 -4.58 -5.13 -16.80
N GLN A 443 -4.96 -5.50 -18.03
CA GLN A 443 -6.10 -4.88 -18.72
C GLN A 443 -7.43 -5.16 -18.00
N ASP A 444 -7.63 -6.38 -17.47
CA ASP A 444 -8.83 -6.75 -16.71
C ASP A 444 -8.98 -5.96 -15.41
N THR A 445 -7.86 -5.55 -14.78
CA THR A 445 -7.92 -4.66 -13.61
C THR A 445 -8.46 -3.26 -13.93
N GLN A 446 -8.43 -2.85 -15.21
CA GLN A 446 -8.81 -1.54 -15.71
C GLN A 446 -8.06 -0.36 -15.06
N VAL A 447 -6.97 -0.64 -14.35
CA VAL A 447 -6.17 0.38 -13.66
C VAL A 447 -5.55 1.32 -14.67
N GLY A 448 -5.64 2.62 -14.38
CA GLY A 448 -5.02 3.65 -15.19
C GLY A 448 -4.94 4.99 -14.48
N PHE A 449 -4.88 6.04 -15.29
CA PHE A 449 -4.91 7.43 -14.85
C PHE A 449 -6.06 8.16 -15.52
N MET A 450 -6.54 9.19 -14.85
CA MET A 450 -7.47 10.16 -15.42
C MET A 450 -6.91 11.57 -15.37
N GLN A 451 -7.47 12.47 -16.17
CA GLN A 451 -7.34 13.90 -16.00
C GLN A 451 -8.66 14.60 -16.30
N PHE A 452 -9.04 15.55 -15.46
CA PHE A 452 -9.96 16.60 -15.87
C PHE A 452 -9.23 17.53 -16.83
N ALA A 453 -9.80 17.80 -17.99
CA ALA A 453 -9.20 18.72 -18.95
C ALA A 453 -10.25 19.59 -19.65
N THR A 454 -9.82 20.71 -20.18
CA THR A 454 -10.58 21.44 -21.21
C THR A 454 -9.85 21.31 -22.54
N SER A 455 -10.59 20.98 -23.59
CA SER A 455 -10.06 21.00 -24.96
C SER A 455 -9.92 22.45 -25.47
N ALA A 456 -9.30 22.63 -26.64
CA ALA A 456 -9.09 23.95 -27.26
C ALA A 456 -10.37 24.79 -27.42
N ASN A 457 -11.55 24.15 -27.50
CA ASN A 457 -12.83 24.86 -27.61
C ASN A 457 -13.44 25.25 -26.24
N GLY A 458 -12.75 24.97 -25.13
CA GLY A 458 -13.19 25.25 -23.77
C GLY A 458 -14.14 24.19 -23.18
N SER A 459 -14.45 23.12 -23.90
CA SER A 459 -15.33 22.05 -23.39
C SER A 459 -14.59 21.18 -22.38
N TRP A 460 -15.25 20.89 -21.28
CA TRP A 460 -14.73 19.99 -20.25
C TRP A 460 -14.83 18.53 -20.70
N VAL A 461 -13.74 17.78 -20.50
CA VAL A 461 -13.61 16.36 -20.83
C VAL A 461 -12.93 15.61 -19.69
N LEU A 462 -13.29 14.33 -19.53
CA LEU A 462 -12.59 13.39 -18.67
C LEU A 462 -11.68 12.53 -19.54
N LEU A 463 -10.38 12.76 -19.44
CA LEU A 463 -9.38 11.95 -20.14
C LEU A 463 -9.05 10.71 -19.31
N GLN A 464 -8.85 9.57 -19.96
CA GLN A 464 -8.45 8.32 -19.35
C GLN A 464 -7.28 7.70 -20.10
N GLN A 465 -6.36 7.07 -19.37
CA GLN A 465 -5.21 6.37 -19.92
C GLN A 465 -4.98 5.10 -19.10
N PRO A 466 -5.26 3.90 -19.65
CA PRO A 466 -4.95 2.64 -18.98
C PRO A 466 -3.43 2.48 -18.81
N LEU A 467 -3.02 1.68 -17.83
CA LEU A 467 -1.61 1.32 -17.66
C LEU A 467 -1.08 0.65 -18.92
N LEU A 468 -1.76 -0.41 -19.38
CA LEU A 468 -1.45 -1.11 -20.62
C LEU A 468 -2.63 -0.98 -21.60
N GLY A 469 -2.36 -0.45 -22.78
CA GLY A 469 -3.32 -0.33 -23.89
C GLY A 469 -2.79 -1.05 -25.13
N SER A 470 -2.40 -0.29 -26.14
CA SER A 470 -1.65 -0.81 -27.29
C SER A 470 -0.21 -1.10 -26.88
N LEU A 471 0.22 -2.36 -26.98
CA LEU A 471 1.56 -2.79 -26.55
C LEU A 471 2.69 -2.15 -27.37
N ASP A 472 2.40 -1.65 -28.57
CA ASP A 472 3.38 -1.03 -29.46
C ASP A 472 3.55 0.50 -29.25
N GLU A 473 2.79 1.11 -28.33
CA GLU A 473 2.91 2.55 -28.03
C GLU A 473 4.05 2.85 -27.04
N PRO A 474 4.74 4.01 -27.14
CA PRO A 474 5.79 4.39 -26.19
C PRO A 474 5.31 4.53 -24.73
N TRP A 475 4.00 4.69 -24.51
CA TRP A 475 3.40 4.73 -23.18
C TRP A 475 3.55 3.40 -22.43
N THR A 476 3.59 2.27 -23.14
CA THR A 476 3.66 0.91 -22.56
C THR A 476 4.82 0.75 -21.58
N PHE A 477 5.97 1.40 -21.84
CA PHE A 477 7.08 1.44 -20.90
C PHE A 477 6.69 2.06 -19.53
N TYR A 478 6.02 3.21 -19.56
CA TYR A 478 5.56 3.88 -18.34
C TYR A 478 4.48 3.06 -17.65
N GLY A 479 3.57 2.44 -18.42
CA GLY A 479 2.60 1.47 -17.94
C GLY A 479 3.24 0.35 -17.13
N TRP A 480 4.30 -0.27 -17.64
CA TRP A 480 5.05 -1.30 -16.93
C TRP A 480 5.79 -0.77 -15.69
N CYS A 481 6.32 0.45 -15.73
CA CYS A 481 6.92 1.06 -14.54
C CYS A 481 5.89 1.28 -13.43
N PHE A 482 4.71 1.78 -13.78
CA PHE A 482 3.62 1.97 -12.84
C PHE A 482 3.07 0.64 -12.30
N ALA A 483 2.99 -0.39 -13.15
CA ALA A 483 2.62 -1.75 -12.72
C ALA A 483 3.67 -2.34 -11.77
N ALA A 484 4.96 -2.13 -12.02
CA ALA A 484 6.03 -2.56 -11.11
C ALA A 484 6.01 -1.81 -9.78
N ASP A 485 5.77 -0.49 -9.77
CA ASP A 485 5.56 0.28 -8.54
C ASP A 485 4.35 -0.22 -7.75
N TRP A 486 3.27 -0.61 -8.45
CA TRP A 486 2.10 -1.21 -7.82
C TRP A 486 2.43 -2.59 -7.22
N ALA A 487 3.15 -3.45 -7.97
CA ALA A 487 3.61 -4.75 -7.50
C ALA A 487 4.46 -4.62 -6.23
N ALA A 488 5.41 -3.68 -6.23
CA ALA A 488 6.30 -3.36 -5.12
C ALA A 488 5.59 -2.71 -3.91
N GLY A 489 4.31 -2.34 -4.03
CA GLY A 489 3.55 -1.66 -2.99
C GLY A 489 3.98 -0.21 -2.74
N LEU A 490 4.61 0.43 -3.72
CA LEU A 490 4.92 1.86 -3.70
C LEU A 490 3.70 2.71 -4.08
N ARG A 491 2.76 2.12 -4.81
CA ARG A 491 1.48 2.68 -5.22
C ARG A 491 0.36 1.71 -4.86
N GLN A 492 -0.87 2.22 -4.81
CA GLN A 492 -2.07 1.41 -4.63
C GLN A 492 -3.10 1.76 -5.71
N ALA A 493 -4.04 0.85 -5.96
CA ALA A 493 -5.14 1.09 -6.87
C ALA A 493 -6.46 1.19 -6.11
N ALA A 494 -7.36 2.04 -6.57
CA ALA A 494 -8.71 2.15 -6.05
C ALA A 494 -9.72 2.34 -7.18
N SER A 495 -10.88 1.71 -7.02
CA SER A 495 -12.05 1.84 -7.89
C SER A 495 -12.99 2.88 -7.29
N PHE A 496 -13.34 3.88 -8.09
CA PHE A 496 -14.29 4.94 -7.76
C PHE A 496 -15.60 4.56 -8.44
N GLU A 497 -16.57 4.10 -7.66
CA GLU A 497 -17.79 3.45 -8.13
C GLU A 497 -18.99 4.34 -7.82
N GLY A 498 -19.57 4.94 -8.85
CA GLY A 498 -20.80 5.72 -8.74
C GLY A 498 -21.97 5.03 -9.44
N ASP A 499 -23.14 5.66 -9.35
CA ASP A 499 -24.39 5.14 -9.91
C ASP A 499 -24.40 5.03 -11.45
N VAL A 500 -23.53 5.77 -12.15
CA VAL A 500 -23.48 5.80 -13.64
C VAL A 500 -22.38 4.89 -14.18
N SER A 501 -21.17 5.03 -13.67
CA SER A 501 -20.03 4.19 -14.06
C SER A 501 -18.96 4.16 -12.97
N SER A 502 -17.91 3.39 -13.21
CA SER A 502 -16.74 3.32 -12.34
C SER A 502 -15.46 3.63 -13.09
N ILE A 503 -14.45 4.07 -12.34
CA ILE A 503 -13.09 4.26 -12.85
C ILE A 503 -12.08 3.73 -11.85
N VAL A 504 -11.08 2.99 -12.35
CA VAL A 504 -10.01 2.44 -11.51
C VAL A 504 -8.73 3.24 -11.73
N LEU A 505 -8.23 3.84 -10.65
CA LEU A 505 -7.08 4.74 -10.70
C LEU A 505 -5.92 4.15 -9.90
N LEU A 506 -4.70 4.40 -10.39
CA LEU A 506 -3.47 4.17 -9.64
C LEU A 506 -3.06 5.44 -8.88
N SER A 507 -2.72 5.29 -7.61
CA SER A 507 -2.32 6.41 -6.77
C SER A 507 -0.97 7.01 -7.16
N ASN A 508 -0.64 8.13 -6.54
CA ASN A 508 0.74 8.63 -6.48
C ASN A 508 1.65 7.63 -5.75
N ALA A 509 2.97 7.76 -5.98
CA ALA A 509 3.95 6.99 -5.24
C ALA A 509 4.06 7.54 -3.82
N TYR A 510 3.93 6.65 -2.84
CA TYR A 510 4.00 7.00 -1.43
C TYR A 510 5.44 7.17 -0.96
N THR A 511 5.70 8.21 -0.18
CA THR A 511 6.94 8.32 0.59
C THR A 511 6.89 7.36 1.78
N SER A 512 8.02 6.70 2.06
CA SER A 512 8.09 5.79 3.20
C SER A 512 8.10 6.55 4.52
N GLN A 513 7.38 6.03 5.51
CA GLN A 513 7.54 6.42 6.90
C GLN A 513 8.64 5.56 7.54
N HIS A 514 9.50 6.18 8.35
CA HIS A 514 10.59 5.46 9.01
C HIS A 514 10.17 5.01 10.41
N TYR A 515 10.38 3.73 10.70
CA TYR A 515 10.28 3.18 12.05
C TYR A 515 11.67 2.80 12.56
N VAL A 516 12.11 3.40 13.66
CA VAL A 516 13.43 3.14 14.23
C VAL A 516 13.44 1.78 14.91
N THR A 517 14.29 0.88 14.45
CA THR A 517 14.36 -0.52 14.90
C THR A 517 15.41 -0.75 15.99
N SER A 518 16.23 0.26 16.27
CA SER A 518 17.44 0.17 17.10
C SER A 518 17.27 0.63 18.56
N ASN A 519 16.08 1.10 18.97
CA ASN A 519 15.86 1.80 20.24
C ASN A 519 15.74 0.89 21.49
N GLN A 520 16.10 -0.39 21.42
CA GLN A 520 16.13 -1.29 22.58
C GLN A 520 17.42 -2.13 22.57
N PRO A 521 18.42 -1.84 23.43
CA PRO A 521 19.58 -2.72 23.56
C PRO A 521 19.17 -4.08 24.14
N LEU A 522 19.60 -5.17 23.50
CA LEU A 522 19.35 -6.57 23.89
C LEU A 522 20.16 -7.00 25.13
N LEU A 523 20.53 -6.08 26.02
CA LEU A 523 21.32 -6.40 27.20
C LEU A 523 20.43 -6.93 28.33
N ALA A 524 20.49 -8.25 28.54
CA ALA A 524 20.19 -8.96 29.78
C ALA A 524 19.03 -8.43 30.65
N LYS A 525 17.79 -8.70 30.23
CA LYS A 525 16.61 -8.61 31.14
C LYS A 525 16.62 -9.66 32.28
N CYS A 526 17.62 -10.55 32.35
CA CYS A 526 17.74 -11.53 33.44
C CYS A 526 18.18 -10.95 34.80
N LEU A 527 18.60 -9.67 34.89
CA LEU A 527 18.94 -9.05 36.19
C LEU A 527 17.91 -8.03 36.70
N GLN A 528 16.96 -7.57 35.86
CA GLN A 528 15.94 -6.59 36.30
C GLN A 528 14.65 -7.23 36.84
N GLN A 529 14.41 -8.52 36.65
CA GLN A 529 13.25 -9.22 37.24
C GLN A 529 13.49 -9.81 38.64
N ARG A 530 14.63 -9.49 39.29
CA ARG A 530 14.88 -9.82 40.70
C ARG A 530 14.98 -8.61 41.63
N ALA A 531 14.61 -7.42 41.12
CA ALA A 531 14.50 -6.21 41.92
C ALA A 531 13.15 -5.52 41.69
N MET A 532 12.05 -6.25 41.91
CA MET A 532 10.76 -5.74 42.38
C MET A 532 10.14 -6.76 43.32
#